data_AF-A0A7C3Z7X2-F1
#
_entry.id   AF-A0A7C3Z7X2-F1
#
_cell.length_a   1.000
_cell.length_b   1.000
_cell.length_c   1.000
_cell.angle_alpha   90.00
_cell.angle_beta   90.00
_cell.angle_gamma   90.00
#
_symmetry.space_group_name_H-M   'P 1'
#
loop_
_entity.id
_entity.type
_entity.pdbx_description
1 polymer ?
#
loop_
_entity_poly.entity_id
_entity_poly.type
_entity_poly.pdbx_seq_one_letter_code
_entity_poly.pdbx_strand_id
1 'polypeptide(L)'
;MAKWRFELTRTQRAYVNSDAIINAIIGPMGDGKTYASIVALLRHAQRCGRPIRAAIIRDTHENIKNATVRSFQEVFEKYPQLLRWRDDFKKLTIFSSPRVECDLFGIDDLASLSKLQGPEYALVWLEEPAPMADRANAGLSEEVYNAALARCARQTGTTPRLQISMNPADEDHWTYRRLILEPDVNPEYPLITKKVFFVPYGENPVMDEVKRQAVKMAYQHDKASYARYVEGRFAPIYRGERVTPEYNPEVHLSKDVLEPKEGLVGFRIFDGWHNPACLLGQVTPEGRLLFLDLVVVDNGDIRSLIEGKVIPLINSPRWRNKVKMWRDGATAPCSSRTSPTARCRRPRWWKCCSIPILSLPLACGCT
;
A
#
# COMPACT_ATOMS: atom_id res chain seq x y z
N MET A 1 -2.75 3.92 44.17
CA MET A 1 -2.03 4.22 42.91
C MET A 1 -2.78 5.32 42.18
N ALA A 2 -2.12 6.36 41.71
CA ALA A 2 -2.78 7.43 40.95
C ALA A 2 -3.41 6.83 39.68
N LYS A 3 -4.71 7.07 39.48
CA LYS A 3 -5.43 6.61 38.28
C LYS A 3 -5.03 7.49 37.11
N TRP A 4 -4.08 7.02 36.32
CA TRP A 4 -3.66 7.66 35.08
C TRP A 4 -4.83 7.78 34.10
N ARG A 5 -5.22 9.01 33.76
CA ARG A 5 -6.34 9.29 32.86
C ARG A 5 -5.80 9.94 31.59
N PHE A 6 -5.90 9.22 30.49
CA PHE A 6 -5.61 9.74 29.16
C PHE A 6 -6.85 10.38 28.56
N GLU A 7 -6.68 11.52 27.91
CA GLU A 7 -7.73 12.20 27.17
C GLU A 7 -7.65 11.74 25.71
N LEU A 8 -8.63 10.94 25.30
CA LEU A 8 -8.71 10.38 23.96
C LEU A 8 -9.95 10.93 23.26
N THR A 9 -9.79 11.31 22.01
CA THR A 9 -10.93 11.61 21.11
C THR A 9 -11.76 10.35 20.85
N ARG A 10 -12.87 10.48 20.14
CA ARG A 10 -13.79 9.35 19.85
C ARG A 10 -13.08 8.24 19.09
N THR A 11 -12.40 8.58 18.00
CA THR A 11 -11.68 7.63 17.13
C THR A 11 -10.48 7.03 17.85
N GLN A 12 -9.69 7.85 18.54
CA GLN A 12 -8.55 7.37 19.32
C GLN A 12 -9.00 6.37 20.40
N ARG A 13 -10.13 6.64 21.07
CA ARG A 13 -10.72 5.74 22.07
C ARG A 13 -11.19 4.42 21.46
N ALA A 14 -11.79 4.45 20.27
CA ALA A 14 -12.19 3.25 19.55
C ALA A 14 -10.96 2.40 19.17
N TYR A 15 -9.91 3.03 18.64
CA TYR A 15 -8.64 2.37 18.31
C TYR A 15 -7.96 1.75 19.53
N VAL A 16 -7.84 2.50 20.63
CA VAL A 16 -7.23 2.05 21.90
C VAL A 16 -7.96 0.84 22.49
N ASN A 17 -9.30 0.81 22.40
CA ASN A 17 -10.10 -0.28 22.96
C ASN A 17 -10.38 -1.41 21.98
N SER A 18 -9.94 -1.32 20.72
CA SER A 18 -10.15 -2.38 19.73
C SER A 18 -9.46 -3.67 20.14
N ASP A 19 -10.18 -4.79 19.99
CA ASP A 19 -9.71 -6.16 20.25
C ASP A 19 -9.30 -6.89 18.96
N ALA A 20 -9.32 -6.21 17.81
CA ALA A 20 -8.81 -6.79 16.57
C ALA A 20 -7.31 -7.11 16.69
N ILE A 21 -6.81 -8.07 15.90
CA ILE A 21 -5.38 -8.39 15.88
C ILE A 21 -4.61 -7.27 15.19
N ILE A 22 -5.03 -6.85 14.00
CA ILE A 22 -4.41 -5.77 13.22
C ILE A 22 -5.22 -4.49 13.44
N ASN A 23 -4.57 -3.44 13.93
CA ASN A 23 -5.21 -2.16 14.22
C ASN A 23 -4.43 -1.05 13.56
N ALA A 24 -5.02 -0.34 12.62
CA ALA A 24 -4.40 0.82 12.00
C ALA A 24 -5.13 2.10 12.40
N ILE A 25 -4.41 3.13 12.84
CA ILE A 25 -4.93 4.48 13.00
C ILE A 25 -4.31 5.40 11.95
N ILE A 26 -5.16 5.97 11.11
CA ILE A 26 -4.78 6.78 9.95
C ILE A 26 -5.43 8.15 10.09
N GLY A 27 -4.69 9.22 9.79
CA GLY A 27 -5.24 10.57 9.89
C GLY A 27 -4.19 11.63 9.60
N PRO A 28 -4.59 12.90 9.53
CA PRO A 28 -3.73 14.00 9.11
C PRO A 28 -2.65 14.32 10.16
N MET A 29 -1.72 15.20 9.78
CA MET A 29 -0.56 15.53 10.60
C MET A 29 -0.98 16.16 11.94
N GLY A 30 -0.39 15.69 13.04
CA GLY A 30 -0.59 16.26 14.39
C GLY A 30 -1.84 15.78 15.16
N ASP A 31 -2.68 14.91 14.58
CA ASP A 31 -3.97 14.50 15.18
C ASP A 31 -3.87 13.48 16.34
N GLY A 32 -2.70 13.36 16.98
CA GLY A 32 -2.52 12.54 18.18
C GLY A 32 -2.51 11.02 17.94
N LYS A 33 -2.16 10.58 16.73
CA LYS A 33 -2.05 9.14 16.38
C LYS A 33 -1.01 8.42 17.25
N THR A 34 0.21 8.97 17.31
CA THR A 34 1.30 8.43 18.14
C THR A 34 0.94 8.43 19.63
N TYR A 35 0.29 9.51 20.11
CA TYR A 35 -0.28 9.57 21.47
C TYR A 35 -1.26 8.41 21.72
N ALA A 36 -2.22 8.20 20.82
CA ALA A 36 -3.18 7.11 20.93
C ALA A 36 -2.51 5.72 20.88
N SER A 37 -1.46 5.54 20.06
CA SER A 37 -0.68 4.29 20.00
C SER A 37 0.14 4.01 21.26
N ILE A 38 0.66 5.03 21.95
CA ILE A 38 1.27 4.88 23.28
C ILE A 38 0.22 4.43 24.30
N VAL A 39 -0.97 5.05 24.28
CA VAL A 39 -2.06 4.65 25.19
C VAL A 39 -2.59 3.25 24.86
N ALA A 40 -2.66 2.87 23.58
CA ALA A 40 -3.06 1.55 23.13
C ALA A 40 -2.10 0.46 23.62
N LEU A 41 -0.80 0.72 23.64
CA LEU A 41 0.22 -0.17 24.20
C LEU A 41 -0.04 -0.46 25.69
N LEU A 42 -0.31 0.58 26.50
CA LEU A 42 -0.64 0.42 27.92
C LEU A 42 -1.97 -0.31 28.13
N ARG A 43 -2.98 0.04 27.33
CA ARG A 43 -4.30 -0.60 27.37
C ARG A 43 -4.23 -2.07 27.00
N HIS A 44 -3.37 -2.43 26.05
CA HIS A 44 -3.15 -3.80 25.65
C HIS A 44 -2.49 -4.62 26.78
N ALA A 45 -1.51 -4.07 27.49
CA ALA A 45 -0.95 -4.70 28.68
C ALA A 45 -2.03 -4.98 29.74
N GLN A 46 -2.91 -4.01 29.99
CA GLN A 46 -4.06 -4.17 30.90
C GLN A 46 -5.01 -5.28 30.43
N ARG A 47 -5.31 -5.34 29.12
CA ARG A 47 -6.17 -6.38 28.54
C ARG A 47 -5.57 -7.77 28.72
N CYS A 48 -4.27 -7.92 28.51
CA CYS A 48 -3.57 -9.18 28.76
C CYS A 48 -3.49 -9.55 30.24
N GLY A 49 -3.68 -8.59 31.15
CA GLY A 49 -3.67 -8.81 32.61
C GLY A 49 -2.29 -9.23 33.16
N ARG A 50 -1.22 -9.10 32.37
CA ARG A 50 0.13 -9.54 32.72
C ARG A 50 1.19 -8.69 32.00
N PRO A 51 2.46 -8.75 32.44
CA PRO A 51 3.54 -8.07 31.73
C PRO A 51 3.65 -8.51 30.27
N ILE A 52 3.86 -7.54 29.38
CA ILE A 52 3.98 -7.77 27.93
C ILE A 52 5.36 -7.33 27.42
N ARG A 53 5.83 -8.05 26.40
CA ARG A 53 6.93 -7.66 25.51
C ARG A 53 6.33 -7.08 24.24
N ALA A 54 6.85 -5.94 23.81
CA ALA A 54 6.45 -5.26 22.60
C ALA A 54 7.65 -4.87 21.74
N ALA A 55 7.42 -4.65 20.44
CA ALA A 55 8.38 -4.02 19.55
C ALA A 55 7.79 -2.74 18.96
N ILE A 56 8.61 -1.70 18.84
CA ILE A 56 8.27 -0.47 18.11
C ILE A 56 9.26 -0.33 16.97
N ILE A 57 8.73 -0.30 15.75
CA ILE A 57 9.50 -0.38 14.52
C ILE A 57 9.23 0.87 13.69
N ARG A 58 10.31 1.50 13.23
CA ARG A 58 10.28 2.64 12.31
C ARG A 58 11.36 2.46 11.25
N ASP A 59 11.40 3.32 10.25
CA ASP A 59 12.38 3.32 9.17
C ASP A 59 13.84 3.44 9.68
N THR A 60 14.14 4.37 10.58
CA THR A 60 15.50 4.52 11.12
C THR A 60 15.51 4.67 12.63
N HIS A 61 16.60 4.26 13.26
CA HIS A 61 16.76 4.40 14.72
C HIS A 61 16.86 5.87 15.13
N GLU A 62 17.42 6.72 14.27
CA GLU A 62 17.46 8.16 14.50
C GLU A 62 16.05 8.79 14.46
N ASN A 63 15.17 8.32 13.59
CA ASN A 63 13.77 8.78 13.60
C ASN A 63 13.02 8.32 14.87
N ILE A 64 13.35 7.14 15.41
CA ILE A 64 12.85 6.73 16.72
C ILE A 64 13.28 7.71 17.81
N LYS A 65 14.56 8.07 17.88
CA LYS A 65 15.07 9.03 18.87
C LYS A 65 14.43 10.41 18.71
N ASN A 66 14.32 10.90 17.48
CA ASN A 66 13.88 12.27 17.19
C ASN A 66 12.38 12.47 17.36
N ALA A 67 11.56 11.44 17.17
CA ALA A 67 10.10 11.57 17.22
C ALA A 67 9.45 10.65 18.24
N THR A 68 9.67 9.34 18.15
CA THR A 68 8.98 8.36 19.00
C THR A 68 9.39 8.49 20.48
N VAL A 69 10.69 8.58 20.78
CA VAL A 69 11.20 8.75 22.15
C VAL A 69 10.69 10.06 22.75
N ARG A 70 10.72 11.16 22.00
CA ARG A 70 10.18 12.46 22.44
C ARG A 70 8.70 12.36 22.77
N SER A 71 7.92 11.68 21.93
CA SER A 71 6.48 11.47 22.18
C SER A 71 6.24 10.72 23.49
N PHE A 72 7.04 9.69 23.81
CA PHE A 72 6.96 9.04 25.12
C PHE A 72 7.33 9.98 26.26
N GLN A 73 8.39 10.77 26.12
CA GLN A 73 8.81 11.73 27.15
C GLN A 73 7.73 12.79 27.41
N GLU A 74 7.07 13.31 26.37
CA GLU A 74 5.96 14.25 26.49
C GLU A 74 4.74 13.62 27.18
N VAL A 75 4.34 12.40 26.78
CA VAL A 75 3.21 11.69 27.41
C VAL A 75 3.47 11.40 28.89
N PHE A 76 4.71 11.12 29.25
CA PHE A 76 5.12 10.77 30.60
C PHE A 76 5.80 11.94 31.33
N GLU A 77 5.68 13.18 30.85
CA GLU A 77 6.39 14.35 31.40
C GLU A 77 6.15 14.54 32.91
N LYS A 78 4.91 14.31 33.36
CA LYS A 78 4.54 14.41 34.78
C LYS A 78 4.99 13.22 35.64
N TYR A 79 5.41 12.13 35.00
CA TYR A 79 5.83 10.90 35.68
C TYR A 79 7.01 10.21 34.95
N PRO A 80 8.13 10.92 34.75
CA PRO A 80 9.26 10.41 33.96
C PRO A 80 9.89 9.16 34.60
N GLN A 81 9.76 8.98 35.91
CA GLN A 81 10.21 7.80 36.65
C GLN A 81 9.57 6.49 36.19
N LEU A 82 8.45 6.56 35.46
CA LEU A 82 7.80 5.38 34.91
C LEU A 82 8.48 4.87 33.63
N LEU A 83 9.37 5.66 33.02
CA LEU A 83 10.14 5.27 31.85
C LEU A 83 11.59 4.97 32.24
N ARG A 84 12.10 3.83 31.76
CA ARG A 84 13.54 3.53 31.80
C ARG A 84 14.04 3.15 30.41
N TRP A 85 14.86 4.01 29.85
CA TRP A 85 15.55 3.80 28.58
C TRP A 85 16.89 3.10 28.79
N ARG A 86 17.27 2.22 27.86
CA ARG A 86 18.57 1.52 27.83
C ARG A 86 19.05 1.38 26.39
N ASP A 87 20.32 1.03 26.24
CA ASP A 87 20.96 0.66 24.97
C ASP A 87 20.76 1.74 23.88
N ASP A 88 21.01 3.01 24.21
CA ASP A 88 20.83 4.14 23.29
C ASP A 88 19.40 4.20 22.71
N PHE A 89 18.41 4.16 23.61
CA PHE A 89 16.98 4.16 23.30
C PHE A 89 16.47 2.94 22.50
N LYS A 90 17.26 1.88 22.36
CA LYS A 90 16.81 0.60 21.75
C LYS A 90 15.91 -0.20 22.67
N LYS A 91 15.89 0.09 23.97
CA LYS A 91 15.03 -0.57 24.94
C LYS A 91 14.32 0.43 25.82
N LEU A 92 13.03 0.20 26.05
CA LEU A 92 12.20 0.94 26.98
C LEU A 92 11.54 -0.03 27.95
N THR A 93 11.59 0.28 29.24
CA THR A 93 10.70 -0.32 30.24
C THR A 93 9.71 0.74 30.71
N ILE A 94 8.42 0.44 30.64
CA ILE A 94 7.36 1.26 31.24
C ILE A 94 6.88 0.56 32.50
N PHE A 95 7.10 1.18 33.66
CA PHE A 95 6.68 0.69 34.98
C PHE A 95 5.18 0.94 35.24
N SER A 96 4.36 0.56 34.26
CA SER A 96 2.90 0.48 34.41
C SER A 96 2.50 -0.83 35.11
N SER A 97 1.23 -0.94 35.46
CA SER A 97 0.65 -2.18 36.00
C SER A 97 -0.44 -2.67 35.05
N PRO A 98 -0.19 -3.76 34.28
CA PRO A 98 1.03 -4.58 34.21
C PRO A 98 2.23 -3.91 33.50
N ARG A 99 3.45 -4.40 33.74
CA ARG A 99 4.70 -3.85 33.16
C ARG A 99 4.75 -4.04 31.64
N VAL A 100 5.32 -3.05 30.94
CA VAL A 100 5.60 -3.15 29.50
C VAL A 100 7.10 -3.07 29.25
N GLU A 101 7.62 -4.01 28.46
CA GLU A 101 8.99 -3.97 27.93
C GLU A 101 8.93 -3.82 26.42
N CYS A 102 9.58 -2.79 25.88
CA CYS A 102 9.63 -2.52 24.45
C CYS A 102 11.05 -2.60 23.95
N ASP A 103 11.25 -3.35 22.86
CA ASP A 103 12.40 -3.16 21.99
C ASP A 103 12.04 -2.14 20.90
N LEU A 104 12.99 -1.28 20.53
CA LEU A 104 12.82 -0.24 19.54
C LEU A 104 13.85 -0.43 18.42
N PHE A 105 13.39 -0.57 17.19
CA PHE A 105 14.24 -0.86 16.03
C PHE A 105 13.94 0.05 14.85
N GLY A 106 15.00 0.70 14.34
CA GLY A 106 15.05 1.18 12.96
C GLY A 106 15.33 0.02 12.00
N ILE A 107 14.57 -0.06 10.92
CA ILE A 107 14.79 -0.99 9.82
C ILE A 107 15.00 -0.18 8.55
N ASP A 108 16.26 0.14 8.31
CA ASP A 108 16.76 0.89 7.16
C ASP A 108 17.09 -0.03 5.97
N ASP A 109 17.28 -1.34 6.23
CA ASP A 109 17.48 -2.36 5.22
C ASP A 109 16.80 -3.70 5.59
N LEU A 110 16.66 -4.60 4.59
CA LEU A 110 16.09 -5.93 4.83
C LEU A 110 17.01 -6.82 5.69
N ALA A 111 18.32 -6.57 5.73
CA ALA A 111 19.25 -7.31 6.60
C ALA A 111 18.92 -7.10 8.09
N SER A 112 18.40 -5.92 8.44
CA SER A 112 17.91 -5.57 9.77
C SER A 112 16.64 -6.31 10.18
N LEU A 113 15.92 -7.00 9.28
CA LEU A 113 14.80 -7.87 9.64
C LEU A 113 15.20 -9.02 10.56
N SER A 114 16.46 -9.44 10.51
CA SER A 114 17.01 -10.45 11.43
C SER A 114 16.81 -10.09 12.91
N LYS A 115 16.74 -8.79 13.24
CA LYS A 115 16.45 -8.29 14.59
C LYS A 115 15.06 -8.73 15.09
N LEU A 116 14.12 -8.99 14.20
CA LEU A 116 12.78 -9.49 14.52
C LEU A 116 12.69 -11.03 14.59
N GLN A 117 13.76 -11.77 14.25
CA GLN A 117 13.68 -13.22 14.09
C GLN A 117 13.79 -14.04 15.39
N GLY A 118 14.26 -13.44 16.49
CA GLY A 118 14.41 -14.11 17.78
C GLY A 118 13.30 -13.82 18.80
N PRO A 119 12.93 -12.55 19.02
CA PRO A 119 12.05 -12.18 20.12
C PRO A 119 10.58 -12.62 19.92
N GLU A 120 9.88 -12.80 21.05
CA GLU A 120 8.47 -13.15 21.10
C GLU A 120 7.67 -11.99 21.72
N TYR A 121 6.79 -11.38 20.93
CA TYR A 121 6.03 -10.21 21.35
C TYR A 121 4.55 -10.53 21.53
N ALA A 122 3.90 -9.81 22.45
CA ALA A 122 2.44 -9.69 22.52
C ALA A 122 1.95 -8.56 21.59
N LEU A 123 2.81 -7.56 21.36
CA LEU A 123 2.48 -6.39 20.54
C LEU A 123 3.65 -6.02 19.63
N VAL A 124 3.36 -5.76 18.35
CA VAL A 124 4.30 -5.07 17.46
C VAL A 124 3.64 -3.80 16.94
N TRP A 125 4.37 -2.70 16.98
CA TRP A 125 3.93 -1.39 16.53
C TRP A 125 4.79 -0.93 15.34
N LEU A 126 4.17 -0.79 14.18
CA LEU A 126 4.77 -0.13 13.02
C LEU A 126 4.42 1.36 13.04
N GLU A 127 5.41 2.20 13.32
CA GLU A 127 5.24 3.65 13.33
C GLU A 127 5.64 4.23 11.98
N GLU A 128 4.76 5.03 11.39
CA GLU A 128 4.97 5.73 10.12
C GLU A 128 5.61 4.82 9.03
N PRO A 129 4.98 3.69 8.66
CA PRO A 129 5.50 2.80 7.61
C PRO A 129 5.69 3.50 6.26
N ALA A 130 5.03 4.64 6.02
CA ALA A 130 5.22 5.50 4.86
C ALA A 130 5.62 6.91 5.32
N PRO A 131 6.91 7.17 5.63
CA PRO A 131 7.38 8.44 6.13
C PRO A 131 7.34 9.54 5.06
N MET A 132 7.43 10.79 5.53
CA MET A 132 7.46 11.99 4.68
C MET A 132 8.87 12.21 4.10
N ALA A 133 9.34 11.35 3.20
CA ALA A 133 10.64 11.58 2.56
C ALA A 133 10.70 11.14 1.09
N ASP A 134 10.74 12.14 0.21
CA ASP A 134 11.21 12.08 -1.18
C ASP A 134 12.72 11.74 -1.32
N ARG A 135 13.32 11.05 -0.34
CA ARG A 135 14.76 10.74 -0.33
C ARG A 135 14.99 9.27 -0.05
N ALA A 136 15.23 8.50 -1.12
CA ALA A 136 15.89 7.18 -1.15
C ALA A 136 15.32 6.03 -0.28
N ASN A 137 14.51 6.29 0.74
CA ASN A 137 14.03 5.31 1.70
C ASN A 137 12.50 5.27 1.65
N ALA A 138 11.93 4.15 1.20
CA ALA A 138 10.50 4.00 0.95
C ALA A 138 9.67 3.80 2.24
N GLY A 139 10.30 3.90 3.41
CA GLY A 139 9.70 3.56 4.70
C GLY A 139 9.87 2.08 5.03
N LEU A 140 8.92 1.53 5.78
CA LEU A 140 8.92 0.12 6.13
C LEU A 140 8.38 -0.71 4.97
N SER A 141 9.09 -1.77 4.60
CA SER A 141 8.65 -2.69 3.55
C SER A 141 7.49 -3.58 3.99
N GLU A 142 6.81 -4.21 3.04
CA GLU A 142 5.74 -5.16 3.36
C GLU A 142 6.26 -6.42 4.07
N GLU A 143 7.51 -6.80 3.85
CA GLU A 143 8.18 -7.89 4.57
C GLU A 143 8.28 -7.59 6.07
N VAL A 144 8.50 -6.31 6.45
CA VAL A 144 8.45 -5.89 7.85
C VAL A 144 7.06 -6.11 8.43
N TYR A 145 6.00 -5.78 7.66
CA TYR A 145 4.62 -6.04 8.08
C TYR A 145 4.34 -7.53 8.29
N ASN A 146 4.76 -8.38 7.34
CA ASN A 146 4.59 -9.82 7.44
C ASN A 146 5.33 -10.40 8.65
N ALA A 147 6.58 -9.96 8.87
CA ALA A 147 7.36 -10.34 10.04
C ALA A 147 6.70 -9.88 11.34
N ALA A 148 6.20 -8.63 11.39
CA ALA A 148 5.53 -8.08 12.56
C ALA A 148 4.26 -8.86 12.94
N LEU A 149 3.42 -9.19 11.94
CA LEU A 149 2.21 -9.99 12.15
C LEU A 149 2.54 -11.40 12.70
N ALA A 150 3.57 -12.04 12.15
CA ALA A 150 4.01 -13.36 12.61
C ALA A 150 4.62 -13.34 14.03
N ARG A 151 5.12 -12.18 14.48
CA ARG A 151 5.85 -12.01 15.75
C ARG A 151 4.98 -11.51 16.90
N CYS A 152 3.97 -10.70 16.63
CA CYS A 152 3.06 -10.18 17.65
C CYS A 152 2.19 -11.26 18.31
N ALA A 153 2.18 -12.48 17.78
CA ALA A 153 1.41 -13.62 18.30
C ALA A 153 2.25 -14.66 19.05
N ARG A 154 3.49 -14.34 19.41
CA ARG A 154 4.43 -15.32 19.95
C ARG A 154 4.51 -15.34 21.47
N GLN A 155 4.20 -14.24 22.16
CA GLN A 155 4.22 -14.26 23.62
C GLN A 155 3.07 -15.09 24.19
N THR A 156 3.40 -16.16 24.91
CA THR A 156 2.41 -17.07 25.51
C THR A 156 1.56 -16.40 26.59
N GLY A 157 0.27 -16.78 26.63
CA GLY A 157 -0.70 -16.26 27.60
C GLY A 157 -1.05 -14.78 27.41
N THR A 158 -0.90 -14.26 26.19
CA THR A 158 -1.32 -12.92 25.80
C THR A 158 -2.19 -12.99 24.55
N THR A 159 -3.00 -11.96 24.30
CA THR A 159 -3.66 -11.78 23.01
C THR A 159 -2.74 -11.03 22.06
N PRO A 160 -2.63 -11.39 20.77
CA PRO A 160 -1.78 -10.67 19.83
C PRO A 160 -2.31 -9.28 19.48
N ARG A 161 -1.41 -8.33 19.21
CA ARG A 161 -1.74 -7.05 18.58
C ARG A 161 -0.64 -6.58 17.63
N LEU A 162 -0.97 -6.45 16.35
CA LEU A 162 -0.23 -5.60 15.43
C LEU A 162 -0.92 -4.23 15.40
N GLN A 163 -0.18 -3.18 15.69
CA GLN A 163 -0.69 -1.82 15.59
C GLN A 163 0.12 -0.97 14.62
N ILE A 164 -0.55 -0.09 13.89
CA ILE A 164 0.04 0.75 12.86
C ILE A 164 -0.48 2.18 13.06
N SER A 165 0.41 3.16 13.18
CA SER A 165 0.02 4.58 13.10
C SER A 165 0.71 5.25 11.94
N MET A 166 -0.06 5.93 11.10
CA MET A 166 0.46 6.55 9.88
C MET A 166 -0.37 7.75 9.44
N ASN A 167 0.27 8.68 8.74
CA ASN A 167 -0.45 9.54 7.81
C ASN A 167 -0.83 8.68 6.58
N PRO A 168 -1.91 9.00 5.85
CA PRO A 168 -2.20 8.33 4.57
C PRO A 168 -0.97 8.33 3.66
N ALA A 169 -0.77 7.25 2.93
CA ALA A 169 0.35 7.08 2.01
C ALA A 169 -0.08 7.38 0.55
N ASP A 170 0.83 7.10 -0.37
CA ASP A 170 0.47 6.85 -1.76
C ASP A 170 -0.52 5.67 -1.87
N GLU A 171 -1.38 5.67 -2.88
CA GLU A 171 -2.23 4.54 -3.23
C GLU A 171 -1.44 3.33 -3.73
N ASP A 172 -0.25 3.55 -4.32
CA ASP A 172 0.67 2.48 -4.74
C ASP A 172 1.47 1.88 -3.57
N HIS A 173 1.42 2.50 -2.39
CA HIS A 173 2.10 1.98 -1.21
C HIS A 173 1.38 0.74 -0.66
N TRP A 174 2.12 -0.28 -0.20
CA TRP A 174 1.54 -1.56 0.26
C TRP A 174 0.48 -1.38 1.37
N THR A 175 0.60 -0.33 2.18
CA THR A 175 -0.37 0.00 3.23
C THR A 175 -1.74 0.28 2.68
N TYR A 176 -1.87 0.87 1.48
CA TYR A 176 -3.16 1.07 0.84
C TYR A 176 -3.81 -0.27 0.51
N ARG A 177 -3.09 -1.17 -0.16
CA ARG A 177 -3.60 -2.53 -0.44
C ARG A 177 -3.96 -3.29 0.85
N ARG A 178 -3.02 -3.40 1.79
CA ARG A 178 -3.20 -4.18 3.03
C ARG A 178 -4.30 -3.63 3.94
N LEU A 179 -4.35 -2.31 4.11
CA LEU A 179 -5.26 -1.69 5.07
C LEU A 179 -6.61 -1.36 4.46
N ILE A 180 -6.65 -0.92 3.20
CA ILE A 180 -7.88 -0.38 2.58
C ILE A 180 -8.54 -1.37 1.63
N LEU A 181 -7.78 -2.00 0.72
CA LEU A 181 -8.37 -2.85 -0.32
C LEU A 181 -8.64 -4.28 0.14
N GLU A 182 -7.74 -4.87 0.92
CA GLU A 182 -7.91 -6.23 1.45
C GLU A 182 -9.06 -6.27 2.46
N PRO A 183 -9.83 -7.36 2.53
CA PRO A 183 -10.94 -7.48 3.47
C PRO A 183 -10.45 -7.45 4.93
N ASP A 184 -11.34 -7.05 5.84
CA ASP A 184 -11.04 -7.00 7.28
C ASP A 184 -10.79 -8.38 7.90
N VAL A 185 -11.30 -9.43 7.27
CA VAL A 185 -11.11 -10.83 7.69
C VAL A 185 -10.87 -11.67 6.44
N ASN A 186 -9.78 -12.45 6.45
CA ASN A 186 -9.56 -13.49 5.46
C ASN A 186 -10.33 -14.75 5.90
N PRO A 187 -11.25 -15.31 5.08
CA PRO A 187 -11.98 -16.54 5.41
C PRO A 187 -11.10 -17.75 5.74
N GLU A 188 -9.90 -17.83 5.18
CA GLU A 188 -8.92 -18.89 5.45
C GLU A 188 -8.25 -18.74 6.83
N TYR A 189 -8.14 -17.50 7.31
CA TYR A 189 -7.49 -17.16 8.58
C TYR A 189 -8.42 -16.30 9.46
N PRO A 190 -9.60 -16.83 9.86
CA PRO A 190 -10.68 -16.02 10.45
C PRO A 190 -10.35 -15.43 11.83
N LEU A 191 -9.31 -15.95 12.50
CA LEU A 191 -8.82 -15.42 13.78
C LEU A 191 -8.05 -14.11 13.59
N ILE A 192 -7.50 -13.85 12.40
CA ILE A 192 -6.77 -12.64 12.08
C ILE A 192 -7.74 -11.56 11.62
N THR A 193 -8.15 -10.72 12.56
CA THR A 193 -9.09 -9.61 12.32
C THR A 193 -8.34 -8.28 12.16
N LYS A 194 -8.79 -7.45 11.22
CA LYS A 194 -8.28 -6.10 10.98
C LYS A 194 -9.36 -5.06 11.30
N LYS A 195 -8.93 -3.93 11.88
CA LYS A 195 -9.73 -2.70 11.96
C LYS A 195 -8.88 -1.48 11.63
N VAL A 196 -9.42 -0.62 10.79
CA VAL A 196 -8.81 0.67 10.41
C VAL A 196 -9.65 1.81 10.99
N PHE A 197 -8.97 2.76 11.64
CA PHE A 197 -9.57 3.89 12.31
C PHE A 197 -9.08 5.17 11.64
N PHE A 198 -9.98 5.86 10.93
CA PHE A 198 -9.69 7.15 10.33
C PHE A 198 -10.00 8.26 11.30
N VAL A 199 -8.99 9.07 11.64
CA VAL A 199 -9.16 10.29 12.44
C VAL A 199 -9.57 11.41 11.49
N PRO A 200 -10.85 11.87 11.52
CA PRO A 200 -11.27 13.02 10.76
C PRO A 200 -10.52 14.29 11.14
N TYR A 201 -10.31 15.15 10.14
CA TYR A 201 -9.70 16.44 10.34
C TYR A 201 -10.42 17.25 11.43
N GLY A 202 -9.64 17.76 12.39
CA GLY A 202 -10.14 18.62 13.46
C GLY A 202 -10.77 17.87 14.63
N GLU A 203 -10.76 16.52 14.64
CA GLU A 203 -11.27 15.75 15.78
C GLU A 203 -10.47 16.01 17.06
N ASN A 204 -9.17 16.28 16.96
CA ASN A 204 -8.35 16.65 18.10
C ASN A 204 -8.68 18.10 18.55
N PRO A 205 -9.40 18.29 19.68
CA PRO A 205 -9.82 19.62 20.11
C PRO A 205 -8.67 20.44 20.72
N VAL A 206 -7.57 19.78 21.10
CA VAL A 206 -6.41 20.42 21.75
C VAL A 206 -5.37 20.87 20.72
N MET A 207 -5.59 20.59 19.43
CA MET A 207 -4.70 21.05 18.39
C MET A 207 -4.86 22.56 18.19
N ASP A 208 -3.75 23.27 18.37
CA ASP A 208 -3.65 24.70 18.12
C ASP A 208 -3.96 25.04 16.66
N GLU A 209 -4.76 26.09 16.46
CA GLU A 209 -5.21 26.56 15.15
C GLU A 209 -4.02 27.02 14.29
N VAL A 210 -2.98 27.60 14.91
CA VAL A 210 -1.75 27.97 14.18
C VAL A 210 -1.10 26.75 13.54
N LYS A 211 -1.07 25.59 14.24
CA LYS A 211 -0.52 24.34 13.70
C LYS A 211 -1.34 23.85 12.51
N ARG A 212 -2.67 23.93 12.59
CA ARG A 212 -3.57 23.56 11.48
C ARG A 212 -3.34 24.41 10.25
N GLN A 213 -3.24 25.72 10.44
CA GLN A 213 -2.99 26.67 9.35
C GLN A 213 -1.59 26.50 8.77
N ALA A 214 -0.57 26.20 9.58
CA ALA A 214 0.78 25.94 9.11
C ALA A 214 0.85 24.75 8.14
N VAL A 215 0.19 23.62 8.46
CA VAL A 215 0.15 22.46 7.56
C VAL A 215 -0.60 22.78 6.26
N LYS A 216 -1.73 23.51 6.35
CA LYS A 216 -2.46 23.97 5.15
C LYS A 216 -1.62 24.87 4.27
N MET A 217 -0.91 25.84 4.86
CA MET A 217 -0.04 26.78 4.15
C MET A 217 1.15 26.07 3.49
N ALA A 218 1.75 25.10 4.18
CA ALA A 218 2.89 24.34 3.67
C ALA A 218 2.55 23.52 2.42
N TYR A 219 1.33 22.95 2.36
CA TYR A 219 0.90 22.07 1.28
C TYR A 219 -0.12 22.67 0.30
N GLN A 220 -0.41 23.97 0.40
CA GLN A 220 -1.46 24.62 -0.41
C GLN A 220 -1.30 24.46 -1.94
N HIS A 221 -0.06 24.27 -2.40
CA HIS A 221 0.26 24.11 -3.83
C HIS A 221 0.55 22.66 -4.23
N ASP A 222 0.59 21.73 -3.28
CA ASP A 222 0.76 20.30 -3.53
C ASP A 222 -0.52 19.57 -3.14
N LYS A 223 -1.40 19.33 -4.13
CA LYS A 223 -2.69 18.67 -3.92
C LYS A 223 -2.56 17.29 -3.29
N ALA A 224 -1.51 16.53 -3.62
CA ALA A 224 -1.32 15.18 -3.10
C ALA A 224 -0.91 15.23 -1.62
N SER A 225 0.07 16.06 -1.28
CA SER A 225 0.45 16.27 0.12
C SER A 225 -0.66 16.92 0.94
N TYR A 226 -1.45 17.82 0.36
CA TYR A 226 -2.60 18.42 1.03
C TYR A 226 -3.65 17.36 1.38
N ALA A 227 -4.02 16.51 0.42
CA ALA A 227 -4.97 15.41 0.66
C ALA A 227 -4.49 14.48 1.79
N ARG A 228 -3.19 14.16 1.84
CA ARG A 228 -2.62 13.25 2.84
C ARG A 228 -2.48 13.89 4.22
N TYR A 229 -1.84 15.06 4.31
CA TYR A 229 -1.45 15.65 5.59
C TYR A 229 -2.48 16.61 6.18
N VAL A 230 -3.39 17.15 5.37
CA VAL A 230 -4.49 18.01 5.83
C VAL A 230 -5.80 17.22 5.87
N GLU A 231 -6.20 16.61 4.76
CA GLU A 231 -7.53 15.99 4.66
C GLU A 231 -7.58 14.55 5.18
N GLY A 232 -6.42 13.90 5.37
CA GLY A 232 -6.35 12.54 5.87
C GLY A 232 -6.78 11.48 4.84
N ARG A 233 -6.66 11.76 3.54
CA ARG A 233 -7.00 10.84 2.44
C ARG A 233 -5.75 10.31 1.75
N PHE A 234 -5.80 9.06 1.29
CA PHE A 234 -4.78 8.53 0.38
C PHE A 234 -4.83 9.33 -0.93
N ALA A 235 -3.66 9.58 -1.51
CA ALA A 235 -3.57 10.30 -2.77
C ALA A 235 -2.29 9.89 -3.50
N PRO A 236 -2.34 9.74 -4.84
CA PRO A 236 -1.18 9.39 -5.64
C PRO A 236 -0.10 10.48 -5.57
N ILE A 237 1.15 10.08 -5.36
CA ILE A 237 2.33 10.93 -5.39
C ILE A 237 2.94 10.82 -6.78
N TYR A 238 2.90 11.93 -7.51
CA TYR A 238 3.52 11.99 -8.82
C TYR A 238 4.95 12.51 -8.66
N ARG A 239 5.94 11.65 -8.86
CA ARG A 239 7.35 12.04 -8.89
C ARG A 239 7.74 12.49 -10.30
N GLY A 240 8.32 13.69 -10.39
CA GLY A 240 8.81 14.27 -11.64
C GLY A 240 7.76 14.98 -12.48
N GLU A 241 8.14 15.40 -13.68
CA GLU A 241 7.21 15.96 -14.65
C GLU A 241 6.25 14.86 -15.13
N ARG A 242 4.94 15.11 -15.01
CA ARG A 242 3.95 14.17 -15.53
C ARG A 242 4.12 14.05 -17.04
N VAL A 243 4.19 12.82 -17.53
CA VAL A 243 4.20 12.53 -18.97
C VAL A 243 2.85 12.88 -19.60
N THR A 244 1.75 12.68 -18.87
CA THR A 244 0.37 12.96 -19.30
C THR A 244 -0.37 13.81 -18.25
N PRO A 245 0.00 15.09 -18.06
CA PRO A 245 -0.60 15.94 -17.02
C PRO A 245 -2.10 16.15 -17.18
N GLU A 246 -2.62 16.04 -18.40
CA GLU A 246 -4.04 16.07 -18.75
C GLU A 246 -4.85 14.86 -18.28
N TYR A 247 -4.23 13.77 -17.81
CA TYR A 247 -4.99 12.62 -17.32
C TYR A 247 -5.74 12.94 -16.03
N ASN A 248 -7.07 12.81 -16.06
CA ASN A 248 -7.95 12.99 -14.92
C ASN A 248 -8.78 11.72 -14.69
N PRO A 249 -8.63 10.99 -13.56
CA PRO A 249 -9.39 9.76 -13.31
C PRO A 249 -10.91 10.00 -13.24
N GLU A 250 -11.40 11.17 -12.81
CA GLU A 250 -12.84 11.45 -12.79
C GLU A 250 -13.47 11.51 -14.20
N VAL A 251 -12.65 11.69 -15.24
CA VAL A 251 -13.08 11.81 -16.64
C VAL A 251 -12.65 10.61 -17.49
N HIS A 252 -11.43 10.11 -17.26
CA HIS A 252 -10.80 9.07 -18.09
C HIS A 252 -10.90 7.66 -17.50
N LEU A 253 -11.20 7.52 -16.20
CA LEU A 253 -11.43 6.23 -15.57
C LEU A 253 -12.94 5.99 -15.39
N SER A 254 -13.42 4.86 -15.89
CA SER A 254 -14.80 4.46 -15.67
C SER A 254 -15.04 4.11 -14.20
N LYS A 255 -16.17 4.57 -13.63
CA LYS A 255 -16.59 4.22 -12.26
C LYS A 255 -17.07 2.78 -12.16
N ASP A 256 -17.56 2.24 -13.28
CA ASP A 256 -17.99 0.85 -13.41
C ASP A 256 -16.97 0.03 -14.20
N VAL A 257 -16.89 -1.26 -13.90
CA VAL A 257 -16.11 -2.22 -14.68
C VAL A 257 -16.68 -2.29 -16.09
N LEU A 258 -15.87 -1.93 -17.08
CA LEU A 258 -16.27 -2.02 -18.48
C LEU A 258 -16.07 -3.45 -18.99
N GLU A 259 -17.10 -3.99 -19.63
CA GLU A 259 -17.05 -5.25 -20.37
C GLU A 259 -16.76 -4.99 -21.86
N PRO A 260 -15.94 -5.83 -22.52
CA PRO A 260 -15.80 -5.77 -23.96
C PRO A 260 -17.16 -5.97 -24.63
N LYS A 261 -17.49 -5.14 -25.62
CA LYS A 261 -18.75 -5.19 -26.37
C LYS A 261 -18.59 -5.98 -27.65
N GLU A 262 -19.62 -6.71 -28.04
CA GLU A 262 -19.63 -7.50 -29.27
C GLU A 262 -19.54 -6.63 -30.53
N GLY A 263 -18.83 -7.13 -31.54
CA GLY A 263 -18.76 -6.53 -32.87
C GLY A 263 -17.81 -5.33 -33.01
N LEU A 264 -17.15 -4.89 -31.95
CA LEU A 264 -16.17 -3.80 -32.01
C LEU A 264 -14.79 -4.28 -32.46
N VAL A 265 -14.00 -3.36 -33.02
CA VAL A 265 -12.60 -3.60 -33.37
C VAL A 265 -11.78 -3.60 -32.09
N GLY A 266 -11.07 -4.71 -31.84
CA GLY A 266 -10.16 -4.83 -30.70
C GLY A 266 -8.75 -4.40 -31.09
N PHE A 267 -8.00 -3.91 -30.11
CA PHE A 267 -6.57 -3.66 -30.27
C PHE A 267 -5.78 -4.30 -29.13
N ARG A 268 -4.53 -4.63 -29.42
CA ARG A 268 -3.54 -5.15 -28.47
C ARG A 268 -2.24 -4.40 -28.66
N ILE A 269 -1.70 -3.86 -27.58
CA ILE A 269 -0.44 -3.13 -27.59
C ILE A 269 0.52 -3.87 -26.68
N PHE A 270 1.64 -4.32 -27.24
CA PHE A 270 2.66 -5.09 -26.54
C PHE A 270 3.87 -4.22 -26.21
N ASP A 271 4.32 -4.32 -24.97
CA ASP A 271 5.64 -3.87 -24.52
C ASP A 271 6.44 -5.09 -24.07
N GLY A 272 7.61 -5.30 -24.68
CA GLY A 272 8.32 -6.58 -24.66
C GLY A 272 9.60 -6.61 -23.83
N TRP A 273 9.84 -5.61 -22.97
CA TRP A 273 11.08 -5.53 -22.19
C TRP A 273 11.06 -6.42 -20.94
N HIS A 274 11.76 -6.02 -19.87
CA HIS A 274 12.05 -6.82 -18.67
C HIS A 274 10.80 -7.37 -17.93
N ASN A 275 9.70 -6.62 -17.96
CA ASN A 275 8.39 -7.05 -17.47
C ASN A 275 7.38 -6.89 -18.60
N PRO A 276 7.27 -7.87 -19.51
CA PRO A 276 6.48 -7.70 -20.71
C PRO A 276 5.00 -7.52 -20.35
N ALA A 277 4.36 -6.58 -21.03
CA ALA A 277 2.98 -6.19 -20.81
C ALA A 277 2.18 -6.17 -22.11
N CYS A 278 0.89 -6.50 -22.03
CA CYS A 278 -0.04 -6.34 -23.13
C CYS A 278 -1.29 -5.60 -22.65
N LEU A 279 -1.58 -4.48 -23.30
CA LEU A 279 -2.79 -3.70 -23.12
C LEU A 279 -3.82 -4.12 -24.17
N LEU A 280 -5.01 -4.49 -23.74
CA LEU A 280 -6.13 -4.87 -24.59
C LEU A 280 -7.25 -3.84 -24.50
N GLY A 281 -7.88 -3.56 -25.63
CA GLY A 281 -8.95 -2.58 -25.70
C GLY A 281 -9.81 -2.68 -26.94
N GLN A 282 -10.80 -1.80 -27.05
CA GLN A 282 -11.70 -1.71 -28.20
C GLN A 282 -11.82 -0.28 -28.70
N VAL A 283 -12.12 -0.14 -30.00
CA VAL A 283 -12.47 1.14 -30.61
C VAL A 283 -13.98 1.20 -30.79
N THR A 284 -14.59 2.23 -30.22
CA THR A 284 -16.03 2.52 -30.39
C THR A 284 -16.34 3.04 -31.80
N PRO A 285 -17.59 2.96 -32.28
CA PRO A 285 -17.98 3.55 -33.56
C PRO A 285 -17.69 5.05 -33.67
N GLU A 286 -17.74 5.77 -32.54
CA GLU A 286 -17.43 7.20 -32.45
C GLU A 286 -15.92 7.50 -32.39
N GLY A 287 -15.06 6.47 -32.47
CA GLY A 287 -13.61 6.60 -32.51
C GLY A 287 -12.91 6.69 -31.15
N ARG A 288 -13.64 6.52 -30.03
CA ARG A 288 -13.02 6.45 -28.69
C ARG A 288 -12.28 5.12 -28.49
N LEU A 289 -11.10 5.19 -27.89
CA LEU A 289 -10.34 4.04 -27.42
C LEU A 289 -10.79 3.68 -26.00
N LEU A 290 -11.21 2.43 -25.82
CA LEU A 290 -11.52 1.84 -24.52
C LEU A 290 -10.38 0.91 -24.13
N PHE A 291 -9.64 1.26 -23.09
CA PHE A 291 -8.63 0.39 -22.49
C PHE A 291 -9.30 -0.48 -21.43
N LEU A 292 -9.30 -1.80 -21.63
CA LEU A 292 -10.17 -2.73 -20.89
C LEU A 292 -9.41 -3.70 -20.01
N ASP A 293 -8.24 -4.17 -20.45
CA ASP A 293 -7.43 -5.10 -19.67
C ASP A 293 -5.93 -4.81 -19.88
N LEU A 294 -5.16 -4.96 -18.80
CA LEU A 294 -3.70 -4.92 -18.82
C LEU A 294 -3.19 -6.22 -18.22
N VAL A 295 -2.39 -6.97 -18.99
CA VAL A 295 -1.72 -8.17 -18.49
C VAL A 295 -0.22 -7.95 -18.48
N VAL A 296 0.43 -8.34 -17.37
CA VAL A 296 1.87 -8.17 -17.15
C VAL A 296 2.45 -9.50 -16.68
N VAL A 297 3.67 -9.83 -17.11
CA VAL A 297 4.47 -10.92 -16.52
C VAL A 297 5.71 -10.30 -15.90
N ASP A 298 5.95 -10.62 -14.63
CA ASP A 298 7.16 -10.20 -13.92
C ASP A 298 8.34 -11.10 -14.30
N ASN A 299 9.50 -10.51 -14.62
CA ASN A 299 10.73 -11.23 -14.98
C ASN A 299 10.52 -12.32 -16.05
N GLY A 300 9.75 -12.01 -17.09
CA GLY A 300 9.39 -12.96 -18.15
C GLY A 300 9.77 -12.49 -19.54
N ASP A 301 9.47 -13.34 -20.52
CA ASP A 301 9.57 -12.99 -21.94
C ASP A 301 8.18 -12.79 -22.57
N ILE A 302 8.16 -12.18 -23.75
CA ILE A 302 6.91 -11.88 -24.46
C ILE A 302 6.13 -13.15 -24.84
N ARG A 303 6.81 -14.29 -25.01
CA ARG A 303 6.15 -15.57 -25.29
C ARG A 303 5.37 -16.03 -24.08
N SER A 304 5.98 -15.98 -22.90
CA SER A 304 5.37 -16.34 -21.62
C SER A 304 4.16 -15.46 -21.31
N LEU A 305 4.24 -14.16 -21.64
CA LEU A 305 3.09 -13.25 -21.60
C LEU A 305 1.96 -13.70 -22.54
N ILE A 306 2.28 -13.95 -23.81
CA ILE A 306 1.27 -14.28 -24.83
C ILE A 306 0.60 -15.62 -24.52
N GLU A 307 1.39 -16.68 -24.37
CA GLU A 307 0.92 -18.05 -24.19
C GLU A 307 0.30 -18.26 -22.80
N GLY A 308 0.91 -17.65 -21.76
CA GLY A 308 0.49 -17.84 -20.37
C GLY A 308 -0.64 -16.92 -19.91
N LYS A 309 -0.79 -15.71 -20.49
CA LYS A 309 -1.79 -14.73 -20.03
C LYS A 309 -2.70 -14.21 -21.13
N VAL A 310 -2.17 -13.73 -22.25
CA VAL A 310 -2.98 -13.06 -23.30
C VAL A 310 -3.93 -14.03 -24.00
N ILE A 311 -3.43 -15.19 -24.47
CA ILE A 311 -4.26 -16.19 -25.16
C ILE A 311 -5.35 -16.74 -24.22
N PRO A 312 -5.05 -17.13 -22.97
CA PRO A 312 -6.08 -17.51 -22.01
C PRO A 312 -7.14 -16.42 -21.80
N LEU A 313 -6.73 -15.15 -21.69
CA LEU A 313 -7.67 -14.03 -21.50
C LEU A 313 -8.59 -13.83 -22.72
N ILE A 314 -8.04 -13.83 -23.94
CA ILE A 314 -8.85 -13.67 -25.17
C ILE A 314 -9.85 -14.81 -25.33
N ASN A 315 -9.47 -16.02 -24.90
CA ASN A 315 -10.34 -17.19 -24.94
C ASN A 315 -11.29 -17.30 -23.73
N SER A 316 -11.19 -16.41 -22.75
CA SER A 316 -12.08 -16.40 -21.59
C SER A 316 -13.49 -15.92 -21.96
N PRO A 317 -14.52 -16.19 -21.13
CA PRO A 317 -15.87 -15.67 -21.34
C PRO A 317 -15.95 -14.14 -21.48
N ARG A 318 -14.97 -13.41 -20.92
CA ARG A 318 -14.90 -11.96 -21.00
C ARG A 318 -14.68 -11.45 -22.42
N TRP A 319 -13.85 -12.12 -23.22
CA TRP A 319 -13.42 -11.64 -24.55
C TRP A 319 -13.84 -12.52 -25.72
N ARG A 320 -14.09 -13.80 -25.47
CA ARG A 320 -14.39 -14.79 -26.51
C ARG A 320 -15.57 -14.30 -27.37
N ASN A 321 -15.38 -14.30 -28.69
CA ASN A 321 -16.36 -13.90 -29.70
C ASN A 321 -16.85 -12.44 -29.66
N LYS A 322 -16.25 -11.57 -28.83
CA LYS A 322 -16.69 -10.17 -28.72
C LYS A 322 -15.99 -9.22 -29.70
N VAL A 323 -14.84 -9.63 -30.24
CA VAL A 323 -14.01 -8.77 -31.09
C VAL A 323 -14.17 -9.14 -32.56
N LYS A 324 -14.53 -8.16 -33.39
CA LYS A 324 -14.70 -8.32 -34.84
C LYS A 324 -13.39 -8.59 -35.56
N MET A 325 -12.32 -7.88 -35.18
CA MET A 325 -10.96 -8.08 -35.65
C MET A 325 -9.97 -7.49 -34.64
N TRP A 326 -8.76 -8.04 -34.58
CA TRP A 326 -7.68 -7.53 -33.75
C TRP A 326 -6.71 -6.66 -34.54
N ARG A 327 -6.25 -5.56 -33.92
CA ARG A 327 -5.13 -4.74 -34.39
C ARG A 327 -3.98 -4.80 -33.40
N ASP A 328 -2.79 -5.10 -33.89
CA ASP A 328 -1.62 -5.27 -33.04
C ASP A 328 -0.63 -4.11 -33.18
N GLY A 329 -0.16 -3.59 -32.05
CA GLY A 329 0.92 -2.61 -31.94
C GLY A 329 2.02 -3.11 -31.01
N ALA A 330 3.28 -2.74 -31.27
CA ALA A 330 4.42 -3.09 -30.43
C ALA A 330 5.49 -1.99 -30.45
N THR A 331 6.21 -1.82 -29.35
CA THR A 331 7.24 -0.77 -29.16
C THR A 331 8.62 -1.12 -29.71
N ALA A 332 8.88 -2.36 -30.16
CA ALA A 332 10.16 -2.79 -30.75
C ALA A 332 9.97 -3.92 -31.79
N PRO A 333 10.88 -4.09 -32.78
CA PRO A 333 10.78 -5.19 -33.73
C PRO A 333 11.03 -6.51 -33.00
N CYS A 334 9.98 -7.30 -32.83
CA CYS A 334 10.10 -8.72 -32.50
C CYS A 334 10.98 -9.34 -33.60
N SER A 335 12.23 -9.72 -33.29
CA SER A 335 13.19 -10.14 -34.29
C SER A 335 12.69 -11.38 -35.03
N SER A 336 12.25 -11.19 -36.28
CA SER A 336 11.92 -12.26 -37.21
C SER A 336 13.21 -12.96 -37.62
N ARG A 337 13.55 -14.09 -36.99
CA ARG A 337 14.41 -15.09 -37.63
C ARG A 337 13.53 -16.09 -38.38
N THR A 338 13.10 -15.71 -39.57
CA THR A 338 12.90 -16.60 -40.72
C THR A 338 12.92 -15.76 -42.01
N SER A 339 13.44 -16.37 -43.07
CA SER A 339 14.08 -15.89 -44.30
C SER A 339 13.24 -15.01 -45.28
N PRO A 340 13.89 -14.40 -46.30
CA PRO A 340 13.42 -13.20 -46.99
C PRO A 340 12.65 -13.52 -48.27
N THR A 341 11.51 -12.86 -48.50
CA THR A 341 11.06 -12.43 -49.84
C THR A 341 9.77 -11.62 -49.71
N ALA A 342 9.87 -10.29 -49.85
CA ALA A 342 8.89 -9.42 -50.52
C ALA A 342 9.27 -7.95 -50.25
N ARG A 343 9.73 -7.26 -51.29
CA ARG A 343 9.88 -5.80 -51.28
C ARG A 343 8.50 -5.16 -51.34
N CYS A 344 8.21 -4.20 -50.45
CA CYS A 344 7.11 -3.27 -50.64
C CYS A 344 7.64 -1.82 -50.60
N ARG A 345 7.39 -1.05 -51.67
CA ARG A 345 7.89 0.32 -51.91
C ARG A 345 6.87 1.38 -51.39
N ARG A 346 7.20 2.11 -50.30
CA ARG A 346 6.81 3.49 -49.82
C ARG A 346 5.31 3.94 -49.81
N PRO A 347 4.90 5.01 -49.07
CA PRO A 347 5.63 5.95 -48.19
C PRO A 347 5.21 5.93 -46.70
N ARG A 348 5.83 6.84 -45.94
CA ARG A 348 6.11 6.89 -44.49
C ARG A 348 4.90 7.05 -43.56
N TRP A 349 5.12 6.60 -42.32
CA TRP A 349 4.26 6.58 -41.13
C TRP A 349 3.27 5.41 -41.12
N TRP A 350 3.37 4.53 -40.11
CA TRP A 350 2.72 3.22 -39.98
C TRP A 350 3.43 2.07 -40.72
N LYS A 351 4.51 1.56 -40.11
CA LYS A 351 4.92 0.17 -40.37
C LYS A 351 4.20 -0.72 -39.35
N CYS A 352 3.10 -1.34 -39.77
CA CYS A 352 2.56 -2.53 -39.13
C CYS A 352 3.62 -3.63 -39.14
N CYS A 353 4.06 -4.05 -37.97
CA CYS A 353 4.59 -5.41 -37.80
C CYS A 353 3.38 -6.33 -37.79
N SER A 354 3.04 -6.91 -38.94
CA SER A 354 2.17 -8.08 -39.01
C SER A 354 2.86 -9.21 -38.28
N ILE A 355 2.39 -9.51 -37.06
CA ILE A 355 2.66 -10.79 -36.41
C ILE A 355 1.72 -11.79 -37.10
N PRO A 356 2.24 -12.84 -37.79
CA PRO A 356 1.38 -13.93 -38.22
C PRO A 356 1.01 -14.72 -36.96
N ILE A 357 -0.05 -14.30 -36.27
CA ILE A 357 -0.75 -15.18 -35.36
C ILE A 357 -1.41 -16.22 -36.26
N LEU A 358 -0.99 -17.46 -36.10
CA LEU A 358 -1.54 -18.67 -36.71
C LEU A 358 -2.98 -18.48 -37.20
N SER A 359 -3.16 -18.67 -38.49
CA SER A 359 -4.44 -19.00 -39.09
C SER A 359 -5.06 -20.17 -38.32
N LEU A 360 -5.97 -19.86 -37.39
CA LEU A 360 -6.89 -20.85 -36.83
C LEU A 360 -7.78 -21.33 -37.98
N PRO A 361 -7.90 -22.65 -38.23
CA PRO A 361 -8.80 -23.14 -39.25
C PRO A 361 -10.23 -22.79 -38.83
N LEU A 362 -10.88 -21.95 -39.63
CA LEU A 362 -12.33 -21.89 -39.69
C LEU A 362 -12.79 -23.31 -40.07
N ALA A 363 -13.35 -24.02 -39.10
CA ALA A 363 -14.15 -25.20 -39.39
C ALA A 363 -15.41 -24.73 -40.13
N CYS A 364 -15.32 -24.69 -41.47
CA CYS A 364 -16.49 -24.74 -42.32
C CYS A 364 -17.19 -26.08 -42.06
N GLY A 365 -18.35 -26.03 -41.42
CA GLY A 365 -19.29 -27.14 -41.44
C GLY A 365 -19.83 -27.31 -42.86
N CYS A 366 -19.61 -28.49 -43.43
CA CYS A 366 -20.50 -29.05 -44.45
C CYS A 366 -21.21 -30.24 -43.79
N THR A 367 -22.55 -30.17 -43.81
CA THR A 367 -23.57 -31.22 -43.56
C THR A 367 -23.17 -32.48 -42.82
#